data_AF-A0A218ZM41-F1
#
_entry.id   AF-A0A218ZM41-F1
#
_cell.length_a   1.000
_cell.length_b   1.000
_cell.length_c   1.000
_cell.angle_alpha   90.00
_cell.angle_beta   90.00
_cell.angle_gamma   90.00
#
_symmetry.space_group_name_H-M   'P 1'
#
loop_
_entity.id
_entity.type
_entity.pdbx_description
1 polymer ?
#
loop_
_entity_poly.entity_id
_entity_poly.type
_entity_poly.pdbx_seq_one_letter_code
_entity_poly.pdbx_strand_id
1 'polypeptide(L)' 'MAERRKWKAEEKLTIIKEVNESGKVVETCRKYSIDPRMHYDWKESNDSIGIDDLKLMLS' A
#
# COMPACT_ATOMS: atom_id res chain seq x y z
N MET A 1 12.16 -3.24 -20.87
CA MET A 1 11.70 -4.00 -19.69
C MET A 1 11.32 -2.97 -18.65
N ALA A 2 10.03 -2.83 -18.30
CA ALA A 2 9.62 -1.83 -17.32
C ALA A 2 10.23 -2.19 -15.96
N GLU A 3 11.10 -1.32 -15.46
CA GLU A 3 11.74 -1.46 -14.16
C GLU A 3 10.66 -1.62 -13.10
N ARG A 4 10.61 -2.77 -12.43
CA ARG A 4 9.70 -2.98 -11.30
C ARG A 4 10.15 -2.06 -10.18
N ARG A 5 9.54 -0.88 -10.07
CA ARG A 5 9.71 0.00 -8.91
C ARG A 5 9.47 -0.83 -7.65
N LYS A 6 10.50 -0.96 -6.82
CA LYS A 6 10.37 -1.56 -5.49
C LYS A 6 9.72 -0.51 -4.60
N TRP A 7 8.47 -0.76 -4.24
CA TRP A 7 7.73 0.06 -3.29
C TRP A 7 8.23 -0.21 -1.87
N LYS A 8 8.74 0.81 -1.19
CA LYS A 8 9.10 0.69 0.24
C LYS A 8 7.83 0.55 1.09
N ALA A 9 7.95 -0.12 2.24
CA ALA A 9 6.84 -0.30 3.17
C ALA A 9 6.23 1.05 3.60
N GLU A 10 7.07 2.05 3.85
CA GLU A 10 6.64 3.41 4.22
C GLU A 10 5.78 4.06 3.14
N GLU A 11 6.20 3.97 1.87
CA GLU A 11 5.44 4.54 0.74
C GLU A 11 4.08 3.86 0.58
N LYS A 12 4.02 2.53 0.71
CA LYS A 12 2.77 1.77 0.67
C LYS A 12 1.81 2.23 1.77
N LEU A 13 2.31 2.39 2.99
CA LEU A 13 1.53 2.84 4.14
C LEU A 13 1.00 4.27 3.94
N THR A 14 1.83 5.19 3.43
CA THR A 14 1.39 6.55 3.10
C THR A 14 0.24 6.55 2.11
N ILE A 15 0.34 5.75 1.05
CA ILE A 15 -0.69 5.65 0.00
C ILE A 15 -1.98 5.06 0.59
N ILE A 16 -1.90 3.95 1.33
CA ILE A 16 -3.08 3.32 1.94
C ILE A 16 -3.76 4.30 2.91
N LYS A 17 -2.97 5.05 3.69
CA LYS A 17 -3.50 6.06 4.61
C LYS A 17 -4.18 7.22 3.87
N GLU A 18 -3.55 7.77 2.82
CA GLU A 18 -4.15 8.84 2.00
C GLU A 18 -5.46 8.37 1.34
N VAL A 19 -5.50 7.13 0.85
CA VAL A 19 -6.73 6.53 0.27
C VAL A 19 -7.80 6.34 1.33
N ASN A 20 -7.44 5.93 2.54
CA ASN A 20 -8.39 5.76 3.66
C ASN A 20 -8.98 7.12 4.08
N GLU A 21 -8.14 8.15 4.20
CA GLU A 21 -8.57 9.51 4.57
C GLU A 21 -9.38 10.21 3.46
N SER A 22 -8.96 10.08 2.20
CA SER A 22 -9.65 10.75 1.07
C SER A 22 -10.82 9.95 0.50
N GLY A 23 -10.88 8.64 0.73
CA GLY A 23 -11.83 7.71 0.09
C GLY A 23 -11.63 7.52 -1.42
N LYS A 24 -10.56 8.06 -1.99
CA LYS A 24 -10.37 8.23 -3.44
C LYS A 24 -9.26 7.32 -4.00
N VAL A 25 -9.53 6.02 -4.01
CA VAL A 25 -8.58 4.98 -4.48
C VAL A 25 -8.01 5.30 -5.87
N VAL A 26 -8.87 5.60 -6.86
CA VAL A 26 -8.48 5.77 -8.27
C VAL A 26 -7.62 7.02 -8.49
N GLU A 27 -7.95 8.13 -7.83
CA GLU A 27 -7.21 9.39 -7.96
C GLU A 27 -5.82 9.26 -7.34
N THR A 28 -5.73 8.71 -6.13
CA THR A 28 -4.45 8.43 -5.47
C THR A 28 -3.65 7.41 -6.28
N CYS A 29 -4.28 6.36 -6.81
CA CYS A 29 -3.57 5.38 -7.64
C CYS A 29 -2.94 6.03 -8.89
N ARG A 30 -3.67 6.93 -9.57
CA ARG A 30 -3.14 7.71 -10.69
C ARG A 30 -2.00 8.64 -10.28
N LYS A 31 -2.15 9.34 -9.16
CA LYS A 31 -1.13 10.26 -8.61
C LYS A 31 0.20 9.54 -8.34
N TYR A 32 0.15 8.35 -7.77
CA TYR A 32 1.34 7.54 -7.48
C TYR A 32 1.74 6.58 -8.62
N SER A 33 0.99 6.57 -9.73
CA SER A 33 1.17 5.60 -10.83
C SER A 33 1.21 4.15 -10.33
N ILE A 34 0.31 3.81 -9.40
CA ILE A 34 0.10 2.45 -8.91
C ILE A 34 -1.16 1.86 -9.54
N ASP A 35 -1.14 0.54 -9.70
CA ASP A 35 -2.33 -0.17 -10.12
C ASP A 35 -3.30 -0.29 -8.93
N PRO A 36 -4.62 -0.03 -9.13
CA PRO A 36 -5.61 -0.22 -8.08
C PRO A 36 -5.55 -1.64 -7.48
N ARG A 37 -5.25 -2.66 -8.30
CA ARG A 37 -5.08 -4.03 -7.84
C ARG A 37 -3.92 -4.17 -6.85
N MET A 38 -2.81 -3.47 -7.07
CA MET A 38 -1.69 -3.45 -6.11
C MET A 38 -2.08 -2.77 -4.81
N HIS A 39 -2.89 -1.71 -4.85
CA HIS A 39 -3.41 -1.08 -3.63
C HIS A 39 -4.28 -2.05 -2.82
N TYR A 40 -5.20 -2.78 -3.46
CA TYR A 40 -6.02 -3.78 -2.78
C TYR A 40 -5.18 -4.91 -2.20
N ASP A 41 -4.19 -5.40 -2.93
CA ASP A 41 -3.24 -6.43 -2.48
C ASP A 41 -2.43 -5.97 -1.25
N TRP A 42 -1.97 -4.72 -1.24
CA TRP A 42 -1.30 -4.15 -0.07
C TRP A 42 -2.25 -3.93 1.10
N LYS A 43 -3.49 -3.52 0.84
CA LYS A 43 -4.51 -3.36 1.87
C LYS A 43 -4.86 -4.70 2.49
N GLU A 44 -5.07 -5.74 1.69
CA GLU A 44 -5.35 -7.10 2.14
C GLU A 44 -4.17 -7.70 2.88
N SER A 45 -2.94 -7.46 2.42
CA SER A 45 -1.73 -7.82 3.16
C SER A 45 -1.66 -7.08 4.50
N ASN A 46 -1.94 -5.78 4.53
CA ASN A 46 -1.93 -4.98 5.75
C ASN A 46 -3.05 -5.36 6.73
N ASP A 47 -4.21 -5.76 6.22
CA ASP A 47 -5.38 -6.22 7.00
C ASP A 47 -5.19 -7.65 7.51
N SER A 48 -4.66 -8.55 6.68
CA SER A 48 -4.29 -9.93 7.06
C SER A 48 -3.13 -9.95 8.05
N ILE A 49 -2.21 -9.00 7.96
CA ILE A 49 -1.14 -8.83 8.96
C ILE A 49 -1.66 -8.09 10.22
N GLY A 50 -2.91 -7.63 10.20
CA GLY A 50 -3.54 -6.80 11.23
C GLY A 50 -3.89 -7.48 12.56
N ILE A 51 -3.42 -8.69 12.87
CA ILE A 51 -3.61 -9.26 14.23
C ILE A 51 -2.32 -9.75 14.92
N ASP A 52 -1.22 -10.10 14.25
CA ASP A 52 -0.10 -10.73 15.00
C ASP A 52 1.35 -10.39 14.61
N ASP A 53 1.71 -9.99 13.39
CA ASP A 53 3.12 -10.18 12.97
C ASP A 53 3.93 -8.97 12.42
N LEU A 54 3.36 -7.79 12.14
CA LEU A 54 4.19 -6.70 11.58
C LEU A 54 5.15 -6.04 12.58
N LYS A 55 4.99 -6.27 13.88
CA LYS A 55 5.87 -5.69 14.92
C LYS A 55 7.18 -6.48 15.08
N LEU A 56 7.25 -7.72 14.56
CA LEU A 56 8.40 -8.60 14.76
C LEU A 56 9.47 -8.46 13.67
N MET A 57 9.16 -7.94 12.48
CA MET A 57 10.13 -7.77 11.39
C MET A 57 10.95 -6.46 11.42
N LEU A 58 10.84 -5.68 12.50
CA LEU A 58 11.63 -4.45 12.73
C LEU A 58 12.41 -4.49 14.06
N SER A 59 12.61 -5.68 14.66
CA SER A 59 13.53 -5.89 15.80
C SER A 59 14.83 -6.55 15.35
#